data_AF-A0A414M0V6-F1
#
_entry.id   AF-A0A414M0V6-F1
#
_cell.length_a   1.000
_cell.length_b   1.000
_cell.length_c   1.000
_cell.angle_alpha   90.00
_cell.angle_beta   90.00
_cell.angle_gamma   90.00
#
_symmetry.space_group_name_H-M   'P 1'
#
loop_
_entity.id
_entity.type
_entity.pdbx_description
1 polymer ?
#
loop_
_entity_poly.entity_id
_entity_poly.type
_entity_poly.pdbx_seq_one_letter_code
_entity_poly.pdbx_strand_id
1 'polypeptide(L)'
;MFDFNGENLQVGDKVIVYVSYFSSKSYYVGTVVKRTPTGLLDIEWGNGKKERFKSNGYEYHRSSGYGRTSLYLEPYTEERGRQVIQENKRKCMVGWLKEFDYTKLSYEEAEQVYTLVAGLKNS
;
A
#
# COMPACT_ATOMS: atom_id res chain seq x y z
N MET A 1 -15.49 8.02 4.81
CA MET A 1 -15.89 7.54 3.47
C MET A 1 -15.30 8.53 2.49
N PHE A 2 -14.46 8.08 1.56
CA PHE A 2 -13.78 8.98 0.63
C PHE A 2 -14.77 9.42 -0.43
N ASP A 3 -14.78 10.72 -0.73
CA ASP A 3 -15.50 11.24 -1.89
C ASP A 3 -14.66 10.93 -3.13
N PHE A 4 -14.89 9.76 -3.72
CA PHE A 4 -14.17 9.28 -4.88
C PHE A 4 -15.09 9.27 -6.10
N ASN A 5 -14.69 10.00 -7.13
CA ASN A 5 -15.34 9.98 -8.44
C ASN A 5 -14.38 9.45 -9.50
N GLY A 6 -14.60 8.21 -9.92
CA GLY A 6 -13.82 7.53 -10.95
C GLY A 6 -14.40 7.63 -12.37
N GLU A 7 -15.43 8.45 -12.61
CA GLU A 7 -16.06 8.52 -13.93
C GLU A 7 -15.12 9.01 -15.02
N ASN A 8 -14.18 9.90 -14.69
CA ASN A 8 -13.25 10.48 -15.67
C ASN A 8 -11.91 9.74 -15.76
N LEU A 9 -11.68 8.72 -14.93
CA LEU A 9 -10.42 7.98 -14.93
C LEU A 9 -10.23 7.20 -16.23
N GLN A 10 -9.01 7.22 -16.75
CA GLN A 10 -8.56 6.51 -17.93
C GLN A 10 -7.56 5.41 -17.57
N VAL A 11 -7.34 4.50 -18.50
CA VAL A 11 -6.26 3.49 -18.36
C VAL A 11 -4.91 4.20 -18.25
N GLY A 12 -4.11 3.81 -17.27
CA GLY A 12 -2.84 4.43 -16.92
C GLY A 12 -2.93 5.45 -15.78
N ASP A 13 -4.13 5.94 -15.44
CA ASP A 13 -4.29 6.84 -14.31
C ASP A 13 -3.97 6.15 -12.99
N LYS A 14 -3.41 6.92 -12.06
CA LYS A 14 -3.09 6.45 -10.72
C LYS A 14 -4.23 6.71 -9.75
N VAL A 15 -4.36 5.83 -8.78
CA VAL A 15 -5.28 5.93 -7.64
C VAL A 15 -4.55 5.51 -6.37
N ILE A 16 -5.09 5.86 -5.20
CA ILE A 16 -4.66 5.25 -3.95
C ILE A 16 -5.62 4.13 -3.59
N VAL A 17 -5.09 2.94 -3.34
CA VAL A 17 -5.85 1.79 -2.84
C VAL A 17 -5.68 1.73 -1.33
N TYR A 18 -6.78 1.98 -0.61
CA TYR A 18 -6.87 1.73 0.82
C TYR A 18 -7.28 0.28 1.05
N VAL A 19 -6.55 -0.39 1.94
CA VAL A 19 -6.83 -1.75 2.38
C VAL A 19 -6.89 -1.78 3.89
N SER A 20 -8.02 -2.19 4.44
CA SER A 20 -8.17 -2.47 5.87
C SER A 20 -8.32 -3.96 6.07
N TYR A 21 -7.44 -4.55 6.86
CA TYR A 21 -7.65 -5.83 7.52
C TYR A 21 -8.11 -5.59 8.97
N PHE A 22 -8.54 -6.63 9.67
CA PHE A 22 -9.03 -6.53 11.06
C PHE A 22 -8.09 -5.77 12.01
N SER A 23 -6.77 -5.94 11.86
CA SER A 23 -5.75 -5.35 12.75
C SER A 23 -4.81 -4.35 12.06
N SER A 24 -4.95 -4.11 10.76
CA SER A 24 -4.00 -3.29 10.02
C SER A 24 -4.63 -2.53 8.87
N LYS A 25 -4.05 -1.38 8.56
CA LYS A 25 -4.41 -0.55 7.42
C LYS A 25 -3.19 -0.33 6.56
N SER A 26 -3.36 -0.43 5.26
CA SER A 26 -2.30 -0.25 4.28
C SER A 26 -2.80 0.57 3.11
N TYR A 27 -1.89 1.31 2.50
CA TYR A 27 -2.14 2.15 1.36
C TYR A 27 -1.19 1.74 0.25
N TYR A 28 -1.68 1.70 -0.97
CA TYR A 28 -0.87 1.39 -2.14
C TYR A 28 -1.18 2.39 -3.25
N VAL A 29 -0.18 2.71 -4.06
CA VAL A 29 -0.45 3.34 -5.35
C VAL A 29 -0.93 2.23 -6.28
N GLY A 30 -2.11 2.42 -6.86
CA GLY A 30 -2.68 1.56 -7.89
C GLY A 30 -2.71 2.26 -9.25
N THR A 31 -2.87 1.47 -10.29
CA THR A 31 -3.00 1.95 -11.67
C THR A 31 -4.25 1.36 -12.30
N VAL A 32 -5.04 2.21 -12.95
CA VAL A 32 -6.20 1.77 -13.74
C VAL A 32 -5.69 0.98 -14.93
N VAL A 33 -5.96 -0.32 -14.97
CA VAL A 33 -5.57 -1.20 -16.09
C VAL A 33 -6.71 -1.46 -17.06
N LYS A 34 -7.96 -1.26 -16.63
CA LYS A 34 -9.13 -1.37 -17.49
C LYS A 34 -10.28 -0.51 -16.97
N ARG A 35 -11.02 0.10 -17.90
CA ARG A 35 -12.34 0.70 -17.64
C ARG A 35 -13.38 -0.03 -18.48
N THR A 36 -14.43 -0.55 -17.84
CA THR A 36 -15.51 -1.23 -18.55
C THR A 36 -16.48 -0.19 -19.16
N PRO A 37 -17.26 -0.56 -20.19
CA PRO A 37 -18.32 0.32 -20.70
C PRO A 37 -19.35 0.71 -19.65
N THR A 38 -19.52 -0.12 -18.61
CA THR A 38 -20.41 0.13 -17.46
C THR A 38 -19.78 1.01 -16.37
N GLY A 39 -18.56 1.51 -16.56
CA GLY A 39 -17.88 2.41 -15.61
C GLY A 39 -17.17 1.71 -14.45
N LEU A 40 -17.01 0.39 -14.48
CA LEU A 40 -16.19 -0.35 -13.50
C LEU A 40 -14.70 -0.18 -13.83
N LEU A 41 -13.88 -0.21 -12.80
CA LEU A 41 -12.44 0.02 -12.87
C LEU A 41 -11.70 -1.23 -12.40
N ASP A 42 -10.84 -1.80 -13.24
CA ASP A 42 -9.87 -2.79 -12.79
C ASP A 42 -8.58 -2.05 -12.43
N ILE A 43 -8.15 -2.19 -11.18
CA ILE A 43 -6.97 -1.53 -10.63
C ILE A 43 -5.91 -2.58 -10.35
N GLU A 44 -4.71 -2.40 -10.90
CA GLU A 44 -3.53 -3.15 -10.51
C GLU A 44 -2.78 -2.43 -9.38
N TRP A 45 -2.44 -3.12 -8.30
CA TRP A 45 -1.78 -2.53 -7.13
C TRP A 45 -0.95 -3.55 -6.34
N GLY A 46 -0.06 -3.04 -5.48
CA GLY A 46 0.84 -3.89 -4.68
C GLY A 46 1.73 -4.76 -5.56
N ASN A 47 1.84 -6.05 -5.25
CA ASN A 47 2.60 -7.03 -6.04
C ASN A 47 1.77 -7.57 -7.22
N GLY A 48 1.29 -6.70 -8.11
CA GLY A 48 0.57 -7.08 -9.32
C GLY A 48 -0.84 -7.62 -9.09
N LYS A 49 -1.44 -7.39 -7.92
CA LYS A 49 -2.83 -7.78 -7.62
C LYS A 49 -3.77 -6.93 -8.47
N LYS A 50 -4.80 -7.56 -9.04
CA LYS A 50 -5.84 -6.88 -9.83
C LYS A 50 -7.18 -7.03 -9.13
N GLU A 51 -7.80 -5.91 -8.81
CA GLU A 51 -9.10 -5.88 -8.16
C GLU A 51 -10.07 -4.96 -8.91
N ARG A 52 -11.35 -5.33 -8.91
CA ARG A 52 -12.40 -4.56 -9.58
C ARG A 52 -13.15 -3.68 -8.61
N PHE A 53 -13.29 -2.41 -8.97
CA PHE A 53 -13.99 -1.39 -8.22
C PHE A 53 -15.12 -0.79 -9.04
N LYS A 54 -16.11 -0.26 -8.32
CA LYS A 54 -17.14 0.63 -8.84
C LYS A 54 -16.54 2.01 -9.06
N SER A 55 -17.17 2.82 -9.91
CA SER A 55 -16.76 4.20 -10.18
C SER A 55 -16.73 5.08 -8.91
N ASN A 56 -17.51 4.76 -7.89
CA ASN A 56 -17.50 5.46 -6.59
C ASN A 56 -16.41 4.97 -5.62
N GLY A 57 -15.47 4.15 -6.09
CA GLY A 57 -14.30 3.72 -5.32
C GLY A 57 -14.53 2.51 -4.41
N TYR A 58 -15.74 1.97 -4.34
CA TYR A 58 -16.03 0.75 -3.59
C TYR A 58 -15.65 -0.50 -4.37
N GLU A 59 -15.18 -1.53 -3.68
CA GLU A 59 -15.02 -2.86 -4.26
C GLU A 59 -16.32 -3.36 -4.93
N TYR A 60 -16.19 -3.96 -6.11
CA TYR A 60 -17.33 -4.47 -6.87
C TYR A 60 -17.94 -5.72 -6.21
N HIS A 61 -17.10 -6.69 -5.86
CA HIS A 61 -17.49 -7.92 -5.18
C HIS A 61 -17.27 -7.82 -3.68
N ARG A 62 -18.05 -6.96 -3.01
CA ARG A 62 -18.01 -6.89 -1.54
C ARG A 62 -18.47 -8.24 -0.96
N SER A 63 -17.54 -9.13 -0.66
CA SER A 63 -17.86 -10.47 -0.17
C SER A 63 -18.54 -10.37 1.20
N SER A 64 -19.82 -10.74 1.23
CA SER A 64 -20.67 -11.13 2.37
C SER A 64 -20.29 -10.58 3.76
N GLY A 65 -21.16 -9.75 4.35
CA GLY A 65 -21.45 -9.47 5.78
C GLY A 65 -20.38 -9.51 6.89
N TYR A 66 -19.43 -10.44 6.83
CA TYR A 66 -18.30 -10.69 7.73
C TYR A 66 -16.93 -10.50 7.05
N GLY A 67 -16.87 -9.74 5.95
CA GLY A 67 -15.63 -9.46 5.23
C GLY A 67 -14.57 -8.82 6.14
N ARG A 68 -13.56 -9.61 6.53
CA ARG A 68 -12.40 -9.19 7.34
C ARG A 68 -11.49 -8.17 6.64
N THR A 69 -11.76 -7.91 5.36
CA THR A 69 -11.01 -6.99 4.52
C THR A 69 -11.95 -6.00 3.86
N SER A 70 -11.56 -4.73 3.83
CA SER A 70 -12.27 -3.68 3.12
C SER A 70 -11.31 -2.95 2.20
N LEU A 71 -11.70 -2.82 0.93
CA LEU A 71 -10.95 -2.08 -0.08
C LEU A 71 -11.75 -0.87 -0.56
N TYR A 72 -11.08 0.27 -0.63
CA TYR A 72 -11.63 1.51 -1.18
C TYR A 72 -10.57 2.25 -2.00
N LEU A 73 -11.02 3.04 -2.98
CA LEU A 73 -10.16 3.95 -3.72
C LEU A 73 -10.21 5.35 -3.11
N GLU A 74 -9.06 6.01 -3.08
CA GLU A 74 -8.94 7.44 -2.82
C GLU A 74 -8.35 8.14 -4.05
N PRO A 75 -8.66 9.44 -4.25
CA PRO A 75 -8.05 10.22 -5.31
C PRO A 75 -6.53 10.22 -5.19
N TYR A 76 -5.85 10.11 -6.33
CA TYR A 76 -4.40 10.26 -6.37
C TYR A 76 -4.02 11.74 -6.47
N THR A 77 -3.08 12.15 -5.64
CA THR A 77 -2.28 13.36 -5.85
C THR A 77 -0.81 12.98 -5.85
N GLU A 78 0.03 13.76 -6.52
CA GLU A 78 1.48 13.53 -6.53
C GLU A 78 2.07 13.50 -5.11
N GLU A 79 1.61 14.40 -4.23
CA GLU A 79 2.05 14.43 -2.84
C GLU A 79 1.64 13.17 -2.09
N ARG A 80 0.35 12.77 -2.17
CA ARG A 80 -0.15 11.59 -1.47
C ARG A 80 0.50 10.32 -2.00
N GLY A 81 0.70 10.22 -3.31
CA GLY A 81 1.40 9.12 -3.95
C GLY A 81 2.82 8.95 -3.43
N ARG A 82 3.58 10.06 -3.33
CA ARG A 82 4.94 10.06 -2.76
C ARG A 82 4.95 9.60 -1.30
N GLN A 83 4.03 10.12 -0.48
CA GLN A 83 3.90 9.72 0.92
C GLN A 83 3.65 8.22 1.07
N VAL A 84 2.70 7.67 0.30
CA VAL A 84 2.36 6.24 0.34
C VAL A 84 3.56 5.38 -0.10
N ILE A 85 4.25 5.77 -1.17
CA ILE A 85 5.45 5.05 -1.63
C ILE A 85 6.55 5.07 -0.57
N GLN A 86 6.80 6.22 0.05
CA GLN A 86 7.82 6.37 1.09
C GLN A 86 7.48 5.54 2.34
N GLU A 87 6.21 5.55 2.77
CA GLU A 87 5.76 4.77 3.92
C GLU A 87 5.88 3.26 3.67
N ASN A 88 5.53 2.79 2.47
CA ASN A 88 5.68 1.40 2.10
C ASN A 88 7.15 0.96 2.04
N LYS A 89 8.04 1.79 1.46
CA LYS A 89 9.49 1.54 1.51
C LYS A 89 9.98 1.45 2.95
N ARG A 90 9.55 2.36 3.83
CA ARG A 90 9.89 2.35 5.26
C ARG A 90 9.43 1.07 5.95
N LYS A 91 8.19 0.63 5.71
CA LYS A 91 7.66 -0.63 6.26
C LYS A 91 8.48 -1.84 5.81
N CYS A 92 8.84 -1.90 4.53
CA CYS A 92 9.71 -2.94 4.00
C CYS A 92 11.08 -2.93 4.70
N MET A 93 11.76 -1.78 4.77
CA MET A 93 13.08 -1.67 5.42
C MET A 93 13.03 -2.14 6.88
N VAL A 94 12.02 -1.71 7.64
CA VAL A 94 11.85 -2.12 9.04
C VAL A 94 11.58 -3.62 9.16
N GLY A 95 10.78 -4.19 8.25
CA GLY A 95 10.53 -5.64 8.19
C GLY A 95 11.83 -6.43 8.00
N TRP A 96 12.63 -6.05 6.99
CA TRP A 96 13.94 -6.68 6.72
C TRP A 96 14.87 -6.63 7.94
N LEU A 97 14.96 -5.49 8.62
CA LEU A 97 15.79 -5.36 9.82
C LEU A 97 15.29 -6.23 10.99
N LYS A 98 13.99 -6.47 11.11
CA LYS A 98 13.43 -7.34 12.15
C LYS A 98 13.63 -8.82 11.85
N GLU A 99 13.59 -9.20 10.59
CA GLU A 99 13.69 -10.59 10.13
C GLU A 99 15.13 -11.05 9.90
N PHE A 100 16.08 -10.11 9.85
CA PHE A 100 17.49 -10.43 9.68
C PHE A 100 18.04 -11.23 10.87
N ASP A 101 18.71 -12.35 10.56
CA ASP A 101 19.39 -13.17 11.56
C ASP A 101 20.78 -12.60 11.86
N TYR A 102 20.86 -11.76 12.90
CA TYR A 102 22.09 -11.09 13.32
C TYR A 102 23.18 -12.04 13.81
N THR A 103 22.88 -13.30 14.10
CA THR A 103 23.89 -14.29 14.51
C THR A 103 24.84 -14.67 13.37
N LYS A 104 24.47 -14.34 12.14
CA LYS A 104 25.29 -14.55 10.94
C LYS A 104 26.37 -13.47 10.73
N LEU A 105 26.32 -12.40 11.50
CA LEU A 105 27.34 -11.35 11.45
C LEU A 105 28.60 -11.79 12.21
N SER A 106 29.76 -11.38 11.71
CA SER A 106 30.98 -11.33 12.52
C SER A 106 30.80 -10.36 13.70
N TYR A 107 31.70 -10.46 14.69
CA TYR A 107 31.69 -9.55 15.83
C TYR A 107 31.82 -8.08 15.37
N GLU A 108 32.73 -7.81 14.43
CA GLU A 108 32.99 -6.48 13.90
C GLU A 108 31.77 -5.90 13.18
N GLU A 109 31.05 -6.71 12.39
CA GLU A 109 29.82 -6.28 11.72
C GLU A 109 28.67 -6.02 12.72
N ALA A 110 28.53 -6.88 13.73
CA ALA A 110 27.53 -6.71 14.78
C ALA A 110 27.81 -5.44 15.62
N GLU A 111 29.07 -5.15 15.92
CA GLU A 111 29.48 -3.95 16.65
C GLU A 111 29.18 -2.66 15.85
N GLN A 112 29.41 -2.67 14.53
CA GLN A 112 29.04 -1.56 13.65
C GLN A 112 27.54 -1.29 13.65
N VAL A 113 26.72 -2.35 13.51
CA VAL A 113 25.26 -2.24 13.55
C VAL A 113 24.80 -1.70 14.91
N TYR A 114 25.34 -2.23 16.01
CA TYR A 114 25.02 -1.75 17.36
C TYR A 114 25.33 -0.26 17.52
N THR A 115 26.51 0.17 17.07
CA THR A 115 26.96 1.57 17.20
C THR A 115 26.05 2.53 16.43
N LEU A 116 25.68 2.18 15.19
CA LEU A 116 24.75 2.96 14.39
C LEU A 116 23.37 3.09 15.06
N VAL A 117 22.82 1.98 15.55
CA VAL A 117 21.49 1.97 16.19
C VAL A 117 21.51 2.69 17.55
N ALA A 118 22.57 2.52 18.34
CA ALA A 118 22.73 3.18 19.63
C ALA A 118 22.85 4.71 19.46
N GLY A 119 23.55 5.18 18.42
CA GLY A 119 23.65 6.61 18.09
C GLY A 119 22.29 7.26 17.84
N LEU A 120 21.39 6.54 17.15
CA LEU A 120 20.02 7.01 16.88
C LEU A 120 19.10 7.00 18.11
N LYS A 121 19.38 6.17 19.12
CA LYS A 121 18.59 6.13 20.36
C LYS A 121 18.83 7.35 21.25
N ASN A 122 19.98 8.00 21.08
CA ASN A 122 20.43 9.14 21.87
C ASN A 122 20.28 10.49 21.12
N SER A 123 19.76 10.49 19.89
CA SER A 123 19.45 11.67 19.07
C SER A 123 17.98 12.04 19.14
#